data_AF-A0A022XRN2-F1
#
_entry.id   AF-A0A022XRN2-F1
#
_cell.length_a   1.000
_cell.length_b   1.000
_cell.length_c   1.000
_cell.angle_alpha   90.00
_cell.angle_beta   90.00
_cell.angle_gamma   90.00
#
_symmetry.space_group_name_H-M   'P 1'
#
loop_
_entity.id
_entity.type
_entity.pdbx_description
1 polymer ?
#
loop_
_entity_poly.entity_id
_entity_poly.type
_entity_poly.pdbx_seq_one_letter_code
_entity_poly.pdbx_strand_id
1 'polypeptide(L)' 'MASSVHFKFKSQKEPSRVTFDGTGISVFELKREIITQNRLGDGSEFELSIYNEDTNEG' A
#
# COMPACT_ATOMS: atom_id res chain seq x y z
N MET A 1 3.90 -17.34 -8.90
CA MET A 1 5.11 -16.93 -8.15
C MET A 1 4.65 -15.75 -7.32
N ALA A 2 4.66 -15.88 -5.99
CA ALA A 2 4.13 -14.85 -5.12
C ALA A 2 5.19 -13.77 -4.88
N SER A 3 4.79 -12.52 -5.10
CA SER A 3 5.58 -11.31 -4.84
C SER A 3 4.95 -10.52 -3.71
N SER A 4 5.70 -9.57 -3.13
CA SER A 4 5.18 -8.73 -2.04
C SER A 4 5.73 -7.31 -2.09
N VAL A 5 4.86 -6.33 -1.84
CA VAL A 5 5.25 -4.93 -1.57
C VAL A 5 5.23 -4.71 -0.06
N HIS A 6 6.32 -4.16 0.48
CA HIS A 6 6.38 -3.67 1.86
C HIS A 6 6.00 -2.19 1.87
N PHE A 7 5.13 -1.80 2.79
CA PHE A 7 4.68 -0.42 2.96
C PHE A 7 4.59 -0.09 4.45
N LYS A 8 4.63 1.18 4.79
CA LYS A 8 4.51 1.65 6.18
C LYS A 8 3.76 2.97 6.20
N PHE A 9 2.71 3.07 7.02
CA PHE A 9 2.10 4.37 7.27
C PHE A 9 3.08 5.25 8.04
N LYS A 10 3.14 6.54 7.71
CA LYS A 10 4.03 7.49 8.38
C LYS A 10 3.82 7.57 9.90
N SER A 11 2.61 7.25 10.36
CA SER A 11 2.24 7.19 11.78
C SER A 11 2.60 5.88 12.49
N GLN A 12 3.02 4.84 11.76
CA GLN A 12 3.34 3.52 12.28
C GLN A 12 4.85 3.25 12.28
N LYS A 13 5.30 2.45 13.25
CA LYS A 13 6.69 2.01 13.34
C LYS A 13 6.97 0.77 12.49
N GLU A 14 6.08 -0.22 12.56
CA GLU A 14 6.26 -1.51 11.91
C GLU A 14 5.73 -1.47 10.48
N PRO A 15 6.49 -1.99 9.49
CA PRO A 15 6.02 -2.13 8.13
C PRO A 15 4.98 -3.24 8.02
N SER A 16 4.05 -3.05 7.09
CA SER A 16 3.09 -4.05 6.62
C SER A 16 3.45 -4.51 5.21
N ARG A 17 2.80 -5.57 4.73
CA ARG A 17 3.03 -6.07 3.37
C ARG A 17 1.74 -6.47 2.68
N VAL A 18 1.69 -6.23 1.37
CA VAL A 18 0.68 -6.79 0.46
C VAL A 18 1.35 -7.87 -0.38
N THR A 19 0.76 -9.06 -0.40
CA THR A 19 1.21 -10.19 -1.24
C THR A 19 0.31 -10.31 -2.46
N PHE A 20 0.90 -10.53 -3.63
CA PHE A 20 0.20 -10.63 -4.91
C PHE A 20 0.92 -11.62 -5.84
N ASP A 21 0.21 -12.13 -6.84
CA ASP A 21 0.79 -13.00 -7.86
C ASP A 21 1.30 -12.19 -9.06
N GLY A 22 2.50 -12.51 -9.54
CA GLY A 22 3.10 -11.88 -10.72
C GLY A 22 4.34 -11.03 -10.39
N THR A 23 4.80 -10.25 -11.37
CA THR A 23 6.04 -9.46 -11.26
C THR A 23 5.82 -8.02 -10.82
N GLY A 24 4.59 -7.52 -10.90
CA GLY A 24 4.22 -6.18 -10.48
C GLY A 24 2.73 -6.09 -10.13
N ILE A 25 2.39 -5.06 -9.37
CA ILE A 25 1.02 -4.71 -8.97
C ILE A 25 0.77 -3.26 -9.37
N SER A 26 -0.43 -2.93 -9.83
CA SER A 26 -0.76 -1.54 -10.12
C SER A 26 -0.87 -0.72 -8.83
N VAL A 27 -0.57 0.59 -8.91
CA VAL A 27 -0.73 1.51 -7.77
C VAL A 27 -2.17 1.51 -7.26
N PHE A 28 -3.15 1.39 -8.16
CA PHE A 28 -4.57 1.30 -7.82
C PHE A 28 -4.90 0.05 -6.99
N GLU A 29 -4.46 -1.14 -7.44
CA GLU A 29 -4.69 -2.39 -6.70
C GLU A 29 -3.95 -2.39 -5.38
N LEU A 30 -2.72 -1.90 -5.34
CA LEU A 30 -1.96 -1.76 -4.10
C LEU A 30 -2.70 -0.89 -3.08
N LYS A 31 -3.22 0.27 -3.50
CA LYS A 31 -4.06 1.14 -2.63
C LYS A 31 -5.30 0.39 -2.14
N ARG A 32 -6.01 -0.30 -3.03
CA ARG A 32 -7.22 -1.08 -2.69
C ARG A 32 -6.94 -2.16 -1.65
N GLU A 33 -5.84 -2.89 -1.80
CA GLU A 33 -5.41 -3.92 -0.85
C GLU A 33 -5.04 -3.31 0.51
N ILE A 34 -4.31 -2.19 0.53
CA ILE A 34 -3.97 -1.47 1.77
C ILE A 34 -5.24 -1.03 2.51
N ILE A 35 -6.22 -0.44 1.81
CA ILE A 35 -7.50 0.00 2.37
C ILE A 35 -8.26 -1.18 2.98
N THR A 36 -8.33 -2.29 2.25
CA THR A 36 -9.04 -3.51 2.67
C THR A 36 -8.37 -4.15 3.88
N GLN A 37 -7.04 -4.33 3.85
CA GLN A 37 -6.28 -4.96 4.94
C GLN A 37 -6.31 -4.13 6.23
N ASN A 38 -6.28 -2.80 6.13
CA ASN A 38 -6.28 -1.90 7.29
C ASN A 38 -7.68 -1.43 7.71
N ARG A 39 -8.74 -1.91 7.05
CA ARG A 39 -10.15 -1.59 7.35
C ARG A 39 -10.42 -0.08 7.36
N LEU A 40 -9.88 0.63 6.37
CA LEU A 40 -10.01 2.09 6.28
C LEU A 40 -11.39 2.55 5.75
N GLY A 41 -12.34 1.63 5.58
CA GLY A 41 -13.66 1.94 5.02
C GLY A 41 -13.68 1.84 3.49
N ASP A 42 -14.54 2.62 2.86
CA ASP A 42 -14.77 2.61 1.40
C ASP A 42 -13.82 3.55 0.63
N GLY A 43 -12.97 4.31 1.32
CA GLY A 43 -12.02 5.24 0.70
C GLY A 43 -12.61 6.60 0.32
N SER A 44 -13.85 6.91 0.74
CA SER A 44 -14.51 8.18 0.39
C SER A 44 -14.09 9.36 1.28
N GLU A 45 -13.67 9.09 2.52
CA GLU A 45 -13.39 10.13 3.53
C GLU A 45 -11.92 10.56 3.58
N PHE A 46 -11.03 9.96 2.79
CA PHE A 46 -9.60 10.24 2.81
C PHE A 46 -8.95 10.03 1.45
N GLU A 47 -7.76 10.62 1.30
CA GLU A 47 -6.87 10.34 0.17
C GLU A 47 -5.70 9.48 0.64
N LEU A 48 -5.45 8.38 -0.08
CA LEU A 48 -4.27 7.54 0.13
C LEU A 48 -3.24 7.81 -0.97
N SER A 49 -2.11 8.39 -0.58
CA SER A 49 -0.97 8.65 -1.46
C SER A 49 0.21 7.75 -1.10
N ILE A 50 0.87 7.23 -2.13
CA ILE A 50 2.03 6.34 -1.99
C ILE A 50 3.26 7.17 -2.31
N TYR A 51 4.28 7.07 -1.49
CA TYR A 51 5.56 7.73 -1.69
C TYR A 51 6.68 6.71 -1.58
N ASN A 52 7.72 6.88 -2.38
CA ASN A 52 8.97 6.15 -2.23
C ASN A 52 9.69 6.60 -0.95
N GLU A 53 10.20 5.67 -0.13
CA GLU A 53 10.85 6.00 1.14
C GLU A 53 12.19 6.76 0.95
N ASP A 54 12.93 6.45 -0.12
CA ASP A 54 14.24 7.03 -0.40
C ASP A 54 14.15 8.36 -1.16
N THR A 55 13.29 8.42 -2.18
CA THR A 55 13.19 9.61 -3.06
C THR A 55 12.06 10.55 -2.67
N ASN A 56 11.12 10.11 -1.84
CA ASN A 56 9.91 10.83 -1.47
C ASN A 56 9.06 11.28 -2.68
N GLU A 57 9.22 10.59 -3.82
CA GLU A 57 8.42 10.73 -5.03
C GLU A 57 7.10 9.98 -4.88
N GLY A 58 5.99 10.54 -5.38
CA GLY A 58 4.64 9.96 -5.33
C GLY A 58 3.87 10.12 -6.62
#